data_AF-A0AAU0TGP3-F1
#
_entry.id   AF-A0AAU0TGP3-F1
#
_cell.length_a   1.000
_cell.length_b   1.000
_cell.length_c   1.000
_cell.angle_alpha   90.00
_cell.angle_beta   90.00
_cell.angle_gamma   90.00
#
_symmetry.space_group_name_H-M   'P 1'
#
loop_
_entity.id
_entity.type
_entity.pdbx_description
1 polymer ?
#
loop_
_entity_poly.entity_id
_entity_poly.type
_entity_poly.pdbx_seq_one_letter_code
_entity_poly.pdbx_strand_id
1 'polypeptide(L)'
;MPTDQRTIPVTSAVTSIAIPQRPKTRLAKPYHYRRNGIYYLRLRETGSLTRTVSVSLKTTDRKAAMDASRHLSETIRAFHLDNPDATWHQLRENLIWIAEGLLSSAHDVYSLRMWGDLYEDVAMNLTEIAATMPLSVNQHEHVAKARQVMSAAQVRLQGDSVPLVNIIRDLESRTDPTLKHVSDVSLSLSVKRPAMTFEVLSGLYLADRGQEQKPSTLKETKLCHGTLSTHLGDLDLRNHSRADLVALRDRLSVGRMPSTVNKLIVKLSAVFAWAVENGHLTKTYDKRLKLTKGLESTRKAFSQAQVTKLMDGLAPIKPDTCTPLN
;
A
#
# COMPACT_ATOMS: atom_id res chain seq x y z
N MET A 1 -48.47 40.08 -11.54
CA MET A 1 -47.57 40.78 -12.48
C MET A 1 -46.61 41.63 -11.65
N PRO A 2 -45.31 41.68 -11.92
CA PRO A 2 -44.33 40.59 -11.88
C PRO A 2 -43.10 40.90 -10.98
N THR A 3 -42.39 39.83 -10.61
CA THR A 3 -40.93 39.72 -10.34
C THR A 3 -40.25 40.70 -9.37
N ASP A 4 -39.95 40.19 -8.16
CA ASP A 4 -38.74 40.58 -7.42
C ASP A 4 -37.88 39.31 -7.19
N GLN A 5 -36.82 39.18 -7.98
CA GLN A 5 -35.83 38.11 -7.86
C GLN A 5 -34.88 38.44 -6.72
N ARG A 6 -35.18 37.96 -5.50
CA ARG A 6 -34.17 37.88 -4.44
C ARG A 6 -33.31 36.63 -4.63
N THR A 7 -32.12 36.86 -5.14
CA THR A 7 -30.97 35.97 -5.11
C THR A 7 -30.67 35.59 -3.65
N ILE A 8 -30.95 34.35 -3.27
CA ILE A 8 -30.51 33.77 -2.00
C ILE A 8 -29.17 33.08 -2.31
N PRO A 9 -28.06 33.46 -1.66
CA PRO A 9 -26.82 32.70 -1.76
C PRO A 9 -27.03 31.33 -1.11
N VAL A 10 -26.94 30.27 -1.91
CA VAL A 10 -26.85 28.89 -1.40
C VAL A 10 -25.49 28.79 -0.71
N THR A 11 -25.49 29.00 0.60
CA THR A 11 -24.40 28.61 1.48
C THR A 11 -24.36 27.08 1.51
N SER A 12 -23.72 26.47 0.51
CA SER A 12 -23.21 25.12 0.65
C SER A 12 -21.99 25.20 1.55
N ALA A 13 -22.22 25.01 2.85
CA ALA A 13 -21.15 24.63 3.76
C ALA A 13 -20.55 23.33 3.21
N VAL A 14 -19.42 23.45 2.52
CA VAL A 14 -18.56 22.32 2.18
C VAL A 14 -17.99 21.85 3.50
N THR A 15 -18.69 20.90 4.12
CA THR A 15 -18.09 20.04 5.13
C THR A 15 -17.03 19.23 4.40
N SER A 16 -15.79 19.72 4.41
CA SER A 16 -14.62 18.96 4.01
C SER A 16 -14.59 17.68 4.84
N ILE A 17 -15.04 16.58 4.26
CA ILE A 17 -14.85 15.24 4.80
C ILE A 17 -13.38 14.90 4.58
N ALA A 18 -12.55 15.31 5.54
CA ALA A 18 -11.19 14.83 5.66
C ALA A 18 -11.24 13.34 6.04
N ILE A 19 -11.06 12.46 5.05
CA ILE A 19 -10.80 11.04 5.30
C ILE A 19 -9.37 10.87 5.83
N PRO A 20 -9.17 10.00 6.83
CA PRO A 20 -8.32 10.30 7.96
C PRO A 20 -6.88 9.80 7.83
N GLN A 21 -6.04 10.48 8.59
CA GLN A 21 -4.67 10.14 8.90
C GLN A 21 -4.53 8.72 9.47
N ARG A 22 -3.30 8.19 9.35
CA ARG A 22 -2.67 7.14 10.20
C ARG A 22 -3.37 6.99 11.58
N PRO A 23 -3.43 5.77 12.17
CA PRO A 23 -4.26 5.48 13.34
C PRO A 23 -4.15 6.55 14.44
N LYS A 24 -5.31 7.04 14.93
CA LYS A 24 -5.40 8.08 15.96
C LYS A 24 -4.97 7.60 17.35
N THR A 25 -4.97 6.29 17.62
CA THR A 25 -4.58 5.71 18.91
C THR A 25 -3.20 5.10 18.83
N ARG A 26 -2.19 5.83 19.32
CA ARG A 26 -0.86 5.25 19.55
C ARG A 26 -0.91 4.46 20.85
N LEU A 27 -0.50 3.20 20.86
CA LEU A 27 -0.22 2.50 22.12
C LEU A 27 1.08 3.01 22.75
N ALA A 28 1.05 3.26 24.06
CA ALA A 28 2.26 3.55 24.83
C ALA A 28 3.09 2.27 25.02
N LYS A 29 4.36 2.43 25.40
CA LYS A 29 5.27 1.29 25.64
C LYS A 29 4.60 0.30 26.62
N PRO A 30 4.39 -0.97 26.19
CA PRO A 30 3.81 -2.00 27.04
C PRO A 30 4.65 -2.22 28.30
N TYR A 31 3.99 -2.59 29.39
CA TYR A 31 4.65 -2.79 30.69
C TYR A 31 4.41 -4.21 31.19
N HIS A 32 5.49 -4.90 31.51
CA HIS A 32 5.45 -6.23 32.11
C HIS A 32 5.47 -6.12 33.62
N TYR A 33 4.62 -6.88 34.29
CA TYR A 33 4.67 -7.02 35.74
C TYR A 33 4.39 -8.45 36.17
N ARG A 34 4.79 -8.78 37.38
CA ARG A 34 4.62 -10.11 37.97
C ARG A 34 3.65 -10.02 39.14
N ARG A 35 2.63 -10.88 39.16
CA ARG A 35 1.67 -11.01 40.26
C ARG A 35 1.51 -12.49 40.59
N ASN A 36 1.72 -12.85 41.85
CA ASN A 36 1.62 -14.24 42.33
C ASN A 36 2.47 -15.22 41.50
N GLY A 37 3.70 -14.83 41.17
CA GLY A 37 4.62 -15.68 40.39
C GLY A 37 4.43 -15.61 38.88
N ILE A 38 3.24 -15.28 38.39
CA ILE A 38 2.86 -15.26 36.96
C ILE A 38 3.14 -13.87 36.35
N TYR A 39 3.70 -13.84 35.15
CA TYR A 39 3.91 -12.60 34.39
C TYR A 39 2.65 -12.14 33.64
N TYR A 40 2.48 -10.83 33.52
CA TYR A 40 1.39 -10.16 32.82
C TYR A 40 1.93 -9.07 31.90
N LEU A 41 1.26 -8.85 30.77
CA LEU A 41 1.49 -7.76 29.84
C LEU A 41 0.39 -6.69 30.00
N ARG A 42 0.75 -5.44 30.28
CA ARG A 42 -0.18 -4.31 30.32
C ARG A 42 -0.04 -3.42 29.09
N LEU A 43 -1.15 -3.20 28.39
CA LEU A 43 -1.29 -2.30 27.26
C LEU A 43 -2.06 -1.05 27.69
N ARG A 44 -1.69 0.09 27.12
CA ARG A 44 -2.25 1.41 27.45
C ARG A 44 -2.22 2.33 26.24
N GLU A 45 -3.24 3.16 26.12
CA GLU A 45 -3.29 4.23 25.12
C GLU A 45 -2.27 5.35 25.46
N THR A 46 -1.61 5.92 24.45
CA THR A 46 -0.63 7.01 24.63
C THR A 46 -1.34 8.25 25.16
N GLY A 47 -0.94 8.70 26.34
CA GLY A 47 -1.55 9.87 27.00
C GLY A 47 -2.72 9.55 27.93
N SER A 48 -3.14 8.28 28.04
CA SER A 48 -4.19 7.85 28.98
C SER A 48 -3.64 6.98 30.12
N LEU A 49 -4.07 7.27 31.35
CA LEU A 49 -3.75 6.47 32.54
C LEU A 49 -4.87 5.49 32.93
N THR A 50 -6.08 5.70 32.40
CA THR A 50 -7.29 4.94 32.78
C THR A 50 -7.64 3.87 31.76
N ARG A 51 -7.32 4.07 30.47
CA ARG A 51 -7.54 3.09 29.41
C ARG A 51 -6.39 2.08 29.36
N THR A 52 -6.43 1.13 30.30
CA THR A 52 -5.43 0.05 30.40
C THR A 52 -6.10 -1.32 30.34
N VAL A 53 -5.43 -2.27 29.69
CA VAL A 53 -5.80 -3.69 29.69
C VAL A 53 -4.59 -4.54 30.07
N SER A 54 -4.81 -5.63 30.80
CA SER A 54 -3.74 -6.55 31.21
C SER A 54 -4.05 -7.98 30.76
N VAL A 55 -3.07 -8.65 30.15
CA VAL A 55 -3.15 -10.02 29.66
C VAL A 55 -2.19 -10.89 30.47
N SER A 56 -2.65 -12.05 30.94
CA SER A 56 -1.79 -13.01 31.63
C SER A 56 -0.87 -13.70 30.63
N LEU A 57 0.38 -13.97 31.01
CA LEU A 57 1.33 -14.73 30.19
C LEU A 57 1.47 -16.18 30.68
N LYS A 58 0.69 -16.56 31.71
CA LYS A 58 0.56 -17.92 32.29
C LYS A 58 1.86 -18.65 32.64
N THR A 59 2.98 -17.93 32.72
CA THR A 59 4.30 -18.49 32.99
C THR A 59 4.99 -17.76 34.13
N THR A 60 5.83 -18.51 34.86
CA THR A 60 6.70 -18.01 35.92
C THR A 60 8.14 -17.79 35.42
N ASP A 61 8.48 -18.30 34.24
CA ASP A 61 9.77 -18.06 33.58
C ASP A 61 9.77 -16.71 32.87
N ARG A 62 10.80 -15.90 33.14
CA ARG A 62 10.94 -14.56 32.56
C ARG A 62 11.16 -14.63 31.06
N LYS A 63 11.94 -15.58 30.55
CA LYS A 63 12.27 -15.64 29.12
C LYS A 63 11.02 -16.02 28.32
N ALA A 64 10.36 -17.12 28.70
CA ALA A 64 9.10 -17.53 28.12
C ALA A 64 8.03 -16.42 28.21
N ALA A 65 7.96 -15.68 29.32
CA ALA A 65 7.04 -14.55 29.45
C ALA A 65 7.33 -13.44 28.43
N MET A 66 8.60 -13.06 28.26
CA MET A 66 8.97 -11.99 27.34
C MET A 66 8.72 -12.39 25.87
N ASP A 67 8.94 -13.65 25.52
CA ASP A 67 8.67 -14.17 24.17
C ASP A 67 7.15 -14.28 23.92
N ALA A 68 6.39 -14.87 24.85
CA ALA A 68 4.92 -14.92 24.75
C ALA A 68 4.29 -13.53 24.67
N SER A 69 4.80 -12.58 25.44
CA SER A 69 4.34 -11.19 25.37
C SER A 69 4.64 -10.52 24.03
N ARG A 70 5.78 -10.84 23.40
CA ARG A 70 6.13 -10.31 22.08
C ARG A 70 5.12 -10.82 21.05
N HIS A 71 4.87 -12.13 21.04
CA HIS A 71 3.92 -12.76 20.13
C HIS A 71 2.48 -12.27 20.32
N LEU A 72 2.02 -12.08 21.56
CA LEU A 72 0.73 -11.46 21.84
C LEU A 72 0.64 -10.02 21.32
N SER A 73 1.69 -9.22 21.53
CA SER A 73 1.73 -7.83 21.05
C SER A 73 1.74 -7.76 19.52
N GLU A 74 2.46 -8.67 18.86
CA GLU A 74 2.49 -8.80 17.40
C GLU A 74 1.11 -9.21 16.86
N THR A 75 0.45 -10.17 17.51
CA THR A 75 -0.91 -10.61 17.15
C THR A 75 -1.90 -9.46 17.29
N ILE A 76 -1.91 -8.74 18.41
CA ILE A 76 -2.82 -7.60 18.64
C ILE A 76 -2.67 -6.55 17.53
N ARG A 77 -1.44 -6.23 17.14
CA ARG A 77 -1.18 -5.26 16.07
C ARG A 77 -1.57 -5.79 14.70
N ALA A 78 -1.22 -7.04 14.38
CA ALA A 78 -1.52 -7.64 13.09
C ALA A 78 -3.03 -7.70 12.83
N PHE A 79 -3.84 -7.94 13.86
CA PHE A 79 -5.30 -8.00 13.77
C PHE A 79 -6.01 -6.68 14.14
N HIS A 80 -5.28 -5.57 14.25
CA HIS A 80 -5.83 -4.24 14.59
C HIS A 80 -6.69 -4.22 15.88
N LEU A 81 -6.36 -5.07 16.85
CA LEU A 81 -7.07 -5.18 18.13
C LEU A 81 -6.64 -4.09 19.12
N ASP A 82 -5.61 -3.31 18.78
CA ASP A 82 -5.17 -2.14 19.54
C ASP A 82 -6.01 -0.88 19.29
N ASN A 83 -6.91 -0.91 18.31
CA ASN A 83 -7.82 0.20 18.03
C ASN A 83 -9.27 -0.14 18.48
N PRO A 84 -9.73 0.39 19.63
CA PRO A 84 -11.07 0.09 20.15
C PRO A 84 -12.20 0.65 19.27
N ASP A 85 -11.91 1.71 18.51
CA ASP A 85 -12.88 2.38 17.62
C ASP A 85 -12.89 1.78 16.20
N ALA A 86 -12.18 0.67 15.98
CA ALA A 86 -12.12 0.02 14.68
C ALA A 86 -13.53 -0.46 14.25
N THR A 87 -13.94 0.01 13.07
CA THR A 87 -15.20 -0.44 12.46
C THR A 87 -15.07 -1.89 11.97
N TRP A 88 -16.19 -2.61 11.93
CA TRP A 88 -16.21 -3.95 11.34
C TRP A 88 -15.61 -3.98 9.93
N HIS A 89 -15.91 -2.98 9.09
CA HIS A 89 -15.35 -2.86 7.75
C HIS A 89 -13.80 -2.85 7.76
N GLN A 90 -13.18 -2.02 8.62
CA GLN A 90 -11.73 -1.94 8.72
C GLN A 90 -11.10 -3.25 9.21
N LEU A 91 -11.73 -3.91 10.19
CA LEU A 91 -11.29 -5.20 10.71
C LEU A 91 -11.44 -6.30 9.67
N ARG A 92 -12.53 -6.30 8.92
CA ARG A 92 -12.81 -7.24 7.83
C ARG A 92 -11.81 -7.10 6.68
N GLU A 93 -11.54 -5.89 6.21
CA GLU A 93 -10.55 -5.63 5.15
C GLU A 93 -9.16 -6.12 5.56
N ASN A 94 -8.77 -5.85 6.81
CA ASN A 94 -7.53 -6.39 7.36
C ASN A 94 -7.53 -7.93 7.36
N LEU A 95 -8.66 -8.54 7.72
CA LEU A 95 -8.76 -10.00 7.75
C LEU A 95 -8.67 -10.63 6.36
N ILE A 96 -9.28 -10.01 5.35
CA ILE A 96 -9.18 -10.44 3.95
C ILE A 96 -7.72 -10.39 3.50
N TRP A 97 -7.03 -9.27 3.76
CA TRP A 97 -5.61 -9.13 3.43
C TRP A 97 -4.74 -10.23 4.07
N ILE A 98 -4.96 -10.55 5.35
CA ILE A 98 -4.27 -11.64 6.05
C ILE A 98 -4.59 -12.99 5.37
N ALA A 99 -5.86 -13.28 5.10
CA ALA A 99 -6.30 -14.55 4.52
C ALA A 99 -5.75 -14.75 3.09
N GLU A 100 -5.74 -13.71 2.26
CA GLU A 100 -5.15 -13.72 0.92
C GLU A 100 -3.63 -13.91 0.96
N GLY A 101 -2.96 -13.26 1.92
CA GLY A 101 -1.54 -13.45 2.19
C GLY A 101 -1.24 -14.90 2.56
N LEU A 102 -2.01 -15.48 3.48
CA LEU A 102 -1.89 -16.89 3.86
C LEU A 102 -2.19 -17.83 2.70
N LEU A 103 -3.11 -17.49 1.79
CA LEU A 103 -3.42 -18.28 0.60
C LEU A 103 -2.32 -18.20 -0.47
N SER A 104 -1.64 -17.06 -0.57
CA SER A 104 -0.61 -16.81 -1.60
C SER A 104 0.80 -17.20 -1.15
N SER A 105 1.03 -17.39 0.16
CA SER A 105 2.32 -17.78 0.71
C SER A 105 2.73 -19.18 0.28
N ALA A 106 3.83 -19.30 -0.46
CA ALA A 106 4.46 -20.59 -0.74
C ALA A 106 5.35 -20.98 0.44
N HIS A 107 5.20 -22.22 0.90
CA HIS A 107 6.06 -22.81 1.93
C HIS A 107 6.84 -23.97 1.33
N ASP A 108 8.08 -24.16 1.76
CA ASP A 108 8.83 -25.37 1.45
C ASP A 108 8.33 -26.55 2.30
N VAL A 109 8.51 -27.78 1.78
CA VAL A 109 8.00 -29.00 2.42
C VAL A 109 8.56 -29.19 3.84
N TYR A 110 9.79 -28.74 4.10
CA TYR A 110 10.46 -28.91 5.38
C TYR A 110 9.97 -27.91 6.44
N SER A 111 9.40 -26.77 6.05
CA SER A 111 8.84 -25.77 6.98
C SER A 111 7.35 -25.92 7.24
N LEU A 112 6.61 -26.80 6.53
CA LEU A 112 5.16 -26.96 6.69
C LEU A 112 4.74 -27.21 8.15
N ARG A 113 5.47 -28.05 8.88
CA ARG A 113 5.19 -28.31 10.30
C ARG A 113 5.36 -27.04 11.15
N MET A 114 6.45 -26.31 10.93
CA MET A 114 6.73 -25.07 11.67
C MET A 114 5.67 -24.01 11.42
N TRP A 115 5.18 -23.89 10.17
CA TRP A 115 4.08 -22.98 9.84
C TRP A 115 2.75 -23.41 10.45
N GLY A 116 2.49 -24.72 10.52
CA GLY A 116 1.33 -25.27 11.22
C GLY A 116 1.31 -24.86 12.69
N ASP A 117 2.43 -25.11 13.39
CA ASP A 117 2.61 -24.74 14.80
C ASP A 117 2.45 -23.22 15.00
N LEU A 118 3.04 -22.40 14.11
CA LEU A 118 2.91 -20.94 14.18
C LEU A 118 1.46 -20.47 14.01
N TYR A 119 0.71 -21.02 13.06
CA TYR A 119 -0.70 -20.65 12.88
C TYR A 119 -1.56 -21.09 14.06
N GLU A 120 -1.22 -22.21 14.70
CA GLU A 120 -1.86 -22.66 15.94
C GLU A 120 -1.59 -21.69 17.09
N ASP A 121 -0.33 -21.28 17.26
CA ASP A 121 0.06 -20.29 18.26
C ASP A 121 -0.67 -18.96 18.07
N VAL A 122 -0.81 -18.48 16.84
CA VAL A 122 -1.59 -17.27 16.56
C VAL A 122 -3.07 -17.46 16.90
N ALA A 123 -3.68 -18.61 16.56
CA ALA A 123 -5.06 -18.92 16.94
C ALA A 123 -5.26 -19.01 18.46
N MET A 124 -4.26 -19.51 19.19
CA MET A 124 -4.27 -19.59 20.65
C MET A 124 -4.11 -18.20 21.29
N ASN A 125 -3.21 -17.36 20.77
CA ASN A 125 -3.07 -15.95 21.17
C ASN A 125 -4.39 -15.19 20.98
N LEU A 126 -5.06 -15.36 19.84
CA LEU A 126 -6.38 -14.78 19.59
C LEU A 126 -7.43 -15.23 20.61
N THR A 127 -7.39 -16.51 21.01
CA THR A 127 -8.28 -17.05 22.05
C THR A 127 -8.03 -16.38 23.41
N GLU A 128 -6.76 -16.22 23.78
CA GLU A 128 -6.38 -15.54 25.02
C GLU A 128 -6.76 -14.06 25.01
N ILE A 129 -6.57 -13.37 23.89
CA ILE A 129 -6.98 -11.97 23.71
C ILE A 129 -8.50 -11.84 23.89
N ALA A 130 -9.31 -12.69 23.24
CA ALA A 130 -10.76 -12.67 23.40
C ALA A 130 -11.23 -12.94 24.84
N ALA A 131 -10.49 -13.75 25.60
CA ALA A 131 -10.84 -14.10 26.97
C ALA A 131 -10.42 -13.05 28.01
N THR A 132 -9.40 -12.23 27.71
CA THR A 132 -8.75 -11.38 28.72
C THR A 132 -8.83 -9.88 28.43
N MET A 133 -9.13 -9.48 27.20
CA MET A 133 -9.21 -8.07 26.81
C MET A 133 -10.67 -7.57 26.71
N PRO A 134 -10.97 -6.31 27.09
CA PRO A 134 -12.26 -5.70 26.85
C PRO A 134 -12.34 -5.30 25.38
N LEU A 135 -12.86 -6.21 24.56
CA LEU A 135 -13.02 -6.02 23.11
C LEU A 135 -14.42 -5.47 22.81
N SER A 136 -14.53 -4.67 21.74
CA SER A 136 -15.84 -4.30 21.20
C SER A 136 -16.53 -5.50 20.55
N VAL A 137 -17.84 -5.40 20.29
CA VAL A 137 -18.60 -6.46 19.59
C VAL A 137 -17.96 -6.78 18.22
N ASN A 138 -17.57 -5.75 17.47
CA ASN A 138 -16.89 -5.90 16.18
C ASN A 138 -15.54 -6.61 16.33
N GLN A 139 -14.78 -6.30 17.38
CA GLN A 139 -13.50 -6.95 17.65
C GLN A 139 -13.69 -8.40 18.08
N HIS A 140 -14.72 -8.74 18.84
CA HIS A 140 -15.05 -10.13 19.16
C HIS A 140 -15.41 -10.93 17.90
N GLU A 141 -16.24 -10.38 17.01
CA GLU A 141 -16.55 -11.02 15.72
C GLU A 141 -15.28 -11.19 14.86
N HIS A 142 -14.42 -10.16 14.82
CA HIS A 142 -13.17 -10.20 14.09
C HIS A 142 -12.22 -11.28 14.61
N VAL A 143 -12.05 -11.38 15.93
CA VAL A 143 -11.21 -12.42 16.55
C VAL A 143 -11.75 -13.82 16.26
N ALA A 144 -13.07 -14.01 16.30
CA ALA A 144 -13.68 -15.30 15.97
C ALA A 144 -13.41 -15.69 14.51
N LYS A 145 -13.57 -14.76 13.56
CA LYS A 145 -13.26 -14.99 12.14
C LYS A 145 -11.76 -15.17 11.89
N ALA A 146 -10.91 -14.42 12.59
CA ALA A 146 -9.45 -14.57 12.52
C ALA A 146 -8.98 -15.97 12.93
N ARG A 147 -9.58 -16.55 13.97
CA ARG A 147 -9.31 -17.94 14.38
C ARG A 147 -9.72 -18.95 13.30
N GLN A 148 -10.86 -18.72 12.63
CA GLN A 148 -11.28 -19.55 11.49
C GLN A 148 -10.28 -19.46 10.33
N VAL A 149 -9.78 -18.27 10.02
CA VAL A 149 -8.76 -18.07 8.99
C VAL A 149 -7.46 -18.81 9.33
N MET A 150 -6.96 -18.72 10.57
CA MET A 150 -5.75 -19.46 10.98
C MET A 150 -5.95 -20.98 10.86
N SER A 151 -7.09 -21.50 11.30
CA SER A 151 -7.41 -22.93 11.18
C SER A 151 -7.50 -23.38 9.72
N ALA A 152 -8.16 -22.59 8.86
CA ALA A 152 -8.24 -22.88 7.43
C ALA A 152 -6.87 -22.79 6.73
N ALA A 153 -5.99 -21.88 7.18
CA ALA A 153 -4.62 -21.79 6.69
C ALA A 153 -3.78 -23.02 7.07
N GLN A 154 -4.01 -23.65 8.22
CA GLN A 154 -3.38 -24.94 8.55
C GLN A 154 -3.86 -26.05 7.61
N VAL A 155 -5.16 -26.12 7.33
CA VAL A 155 -5.72 -27.10 6.38
C VAL A 155 -5.11 -26.91 4.98
N ARG A 156 -4.85 -25.66 4.57
CA ARG A 156 -4.11 -25.35 3.34
C ARG A 156 -2.71 -25.94 3.32
N LEU A 157 -1.99 -25.97 4.45
CA LEU A 157 -0.66 -26.60 4.51
C LEU A 157 -0.70 -28.10 4.23
N GLN A 158 -1.85 -28.74 4.43
CA GLN A 158 -2.10 -30.15 4.10
C GLN A 158 -2.51 -30.36 2.64
N GLY A 159 -2.64 -29.27 1.86
CA GLY A 159 -2.98 -29.28 0.44
C GLY A 159 -4.41 -28.85 0.11
N ASP A 160 -5.29 -28.69 1.11
CA ASP A 160 -6.67 -28.25 0.90
C ASP A 160 -6.86 -26.77 1.19
N SER A 161 -6.95 -25.97 0.13
CA SER A 161 -7.18 -24.52 0.22
C SER A 161 -8.65 -24.12 0.24
N VAL A 162 -9.58 -25.06 0.00
CA VAL A 162 -11.01 -24.77 -0.16
C VAL A 162 -11.63 -24.07 1.05
N PRO A 163 -11.34 -24.48 2.31
CA PRO A 163 -11.87 -23.79 3.49
C PRO A 163 -11.44 -22.32 3.56
N LEU A 164 -10.18 -22.02 3.23
CA LEU A 164 -9.63 -20.66 3.29
C LEU A 164 -10.23 -19.77 2.20
N VAL A 165 -10.37 -20.30 0.98
CA VAL A 165 -11.01 -19.60 -0.14
C VAL A 165 -12.49 -19.29 0.16
N ASN A 166 -13.21 -20.24 0.76
CA ASN A 166 -14.59 -20.02 1.16
C ASN A 166 -14.73 -18.91 2.22
N ILE A 167 -13.81 -18.84 3.17
CA ILE A 167 -13.80 -17.76 4.16
C ILE A 167 -13.53 -16.40 3.50
N ILE A 168 -12.57 -16.31 2.57
CA ILE A 168 -12.29 -15.07 1.82
C ILE A 168 -13.56 -14.60 1.11
N ARG A 169 -14.23 -15.50 0.37
CA ARG A 169 -15.47 -15.19 -0.35
C ARG A 169 -16.62 -14.79 0.58
N ASP A 170 -16.78 -15.46 1.72
CA ASP A 170 -17.79 -15.11 2.75
C ASP A 170 -17.54 -13.70 3.29
N LEU A 171 -16.29 -13.40 3.65
CA LEU A 171 -15.88 -12.07 4.07
C LEU A 171 -16.22 -11.07 2.96
N GLU A 172 -15.78 -11.30 1.73
CA GLU A 172 -16.08 -10.45 0.56
C GLU A 172 -17.57 -10.18 0.35
N SER A 173 -18.44 -11.18 0.57
CA SER A 173 -19.89 -11.09 0.33
C SER A 173 -20.68 -10.26 1.36
N ARG A 174 -20.12 -10.03 2.56
CA ARG A 174 -20.81 -9.42 3.72
C ARG A 174 -20.80 -7.87 3.76
N THR A 175 -20.73 -7.22 2.61
CA THR A 175 -20.89 -5.75 2.52
C THR A 175 -22.33 -5.34 2.87
N ASP A 176 -22.50 -4.24 3.61
CA ASP A 176 -23.78 -3.72 4.11
C ASP A 176 -24.93 -3.76 3.08
N PRO A 177 -26.18 -4.07 3.48
CA PRO A 177 -27.32 -4.30 2.59
C PRO A 177 -27.93 -3.04 1.96
N THR A 178 -27.28 -1.87 2.01
CA THR A 178 -27.81 -0.64 1.38
C THR A 178 -27.59 -0.56 -0.12
N LEU A 179 -26.94 -1.54 -0.76
CA LEU A 179 -26.93 -1.69 -2.22
C LEU A 179 -27.13 -3.15 -2.62
N LYS A 180 -28.27 -3.74 -2.23
CA LYS A 180 -28.81 -4.86 -2.99
C LYS A 180 -29.36 -4.33 -4.33
N HIS A 181 -28.51 -4.27 -5.35
CA HIS A 181 -28.96 -4.57 -6.71
C HIS A 181 -28.24 -5.82 -7.19
N VAL A 182 -28.94 -6.94 -6.99
CA VAL A 182 -29.00 -8.17 -7.78
C VAL A 182 -27.86 -8.38 -8.77
N SER A 183 -27.11 -9.47 -8.62
CA SER A 183 -27.04 -10.55 -9.62
C SER A 183 -26.09 -11.65 -9.16
N ASP A 184 -26.64 -12.66 -8.48
CA ASP A 184 -26.20 -14.03 -8.74
C ASP A 184 -27.06 -14.54 -9.90
N VAL A 185 -26.56 -14.37 -11.11
CA VAL A 185 -26.96 -15.12 -12.30
C VAL A 185 -25.71 -15.19 -13.17
N SER A 186 -25.20 -16.39 -13.40
CA SER A 186 -24.40 -16.70 -14.58
C SER A 186 -25.18 -16.26 -15.82
N LEU A 187 -24.88 -15.09 -16.36
CA LEU A 187 -25.22 -14.68 -17.72
C LEU A 187 -24.36 -13.48 -18.10
N SER A 188 -23.59 -13.71 -19.16
CA SER A 188 -22.76 -12.77 -19.91
C SER A 188 -23.41 -11.39 -20.06
N LEU A 189 -23.03 -10.42 -19.22
CA LEU A 189 -23.32 -9.00 -19.46
C LEU A 189 -22.03 -8.20 -19.49
N SER A 190 -21.61 -7.92 -20.72
CA SER A 190 -20.60 -6.95 -21.10
C SER A 190 -21.06 -5.54 -20.69
N VAL A 191 -20.93 -5.20 -19.41
CA VAL A 191 -20.85 -3.79 -18.99
C VAL A 191 -19.38 -3.42 -19.16
N LYS A 192 -19.05 -2.77 -20.28
CA LYS A 192 -17.71 -2.23 -20.54
C LYS A 192 -17.37 -1.22 -19.44
N ARG A 193 -16.74 -1.69 -18.36
CA ARG A 193 -16.03 -0.80 -17.43
C ARG A 193 -15.05 0.04 -18.27
N PRO A 194 -14.93 1.35 -18.02
CA PRO A 194 -13.93 2.15 -18.71
C PRO A 194 -12.56 1.50 -18.54
N ALA A 195 -11.86 1.30 -19.66
CA ALA A 195 -10.53 0.69 -19.67
C ALA A 195 -9.62 1.44 -18.69
N MET A 196 -8.88 0.71 -17.87
CA MET A 196 -7.92 1.31 -16.94
C MET A 196 -6.64 1.65 -17.72
N THR A 197 -6.69 2.72 -18.50
CA THR A 197 -5.54 3.13 -19.32
C THR A 197 -4.42 3.70 -18.44
N PHE A 198 -3.22 3.77 -19.01
CA PHE A 198 -2.09 4.39 -18.31
C PHE A 198 -2.34 5.87 -18.01
N GLU A 199 -3.06 6.57 -18.88
CA GLU A 199 -3.42 7.98 -18.68
C GLU A 199 -4.23 8.15 -17.39
N VAL A 200 -5.29 7.34 -17.23
CA VAL A 200 -6.14 7.35 -16.03
C VAL A 200 -5.31 7.06 -14.77
N LEU A 201 -4.50 6.00 -14.77
CA LEU A 201 -3.67 5.65 -13.60
C LEU A 201 -2.63 6.71 -13.27
N SER A 202 -1.98 7.27 -14.29
CA SER A 202 -0.96 8.29 -14.11
C SER A 202 -1.53 9.62 -13.60
N GLY A 203 -2.77 9.94 -13.97
CA GLY A 203 -3.53 11.08 -13.43
C GLY A 203 -3.86 10.91 -11.95
N LEU A 204 -4.36 9.74 -11.56
CA LEU A 204 -4.63 9.42 -10.15
C LEU A 204 -3.33 9.44 -9.31
N TYR A 205 -2.25 8.86 -9.84
CA TYR A 205 -0.93 8.90 -9.21
C TYR A 205 -0.43 10.34 -8.98
N LEU A 206 -0.62 11.23 -9.96
CA LEU A 206 -0.20 12.64 -9.83
C LEU A 206 -1.11 13.45 -8.90
N ALA A 207 -2.39 13.10 -8.78
CA ALA A 207 -3.29 13.71 -7.82
C ALA A 207 -2.88 13.38 -6.37
N ASP A 208 -2.41 12.14 -6.14
CA ASP A 208 -1.94 11.68 -4.83
C ASP A 208 -0.52 12.20 -4.51
N ARG A 209 0.44 11.99 -5.41
CA ARG A 209 1.88 12.19 -5.13
C ARG A 209 2.54 13.36 -5.87
N GLY A 210 1.78 14.11 -6.67
CA GLY A 210 2.31 15.22 -7.46
C GLY A 210 2.81 16.38 -6.60
N GLN A 211 2.15 16.65 -5.46
CA GLN A 211 2.51 17.76 -4.57
C GLN A 211 3.83 17.53 -3.81
N GLU A 212 4.27 16.28 -3.70
CA GLU A 212 5.52 15.91 -3.02
C GLU A 212 6.77 16.11 -3.88
N GLN A 213 6.61 16.42 -5.17
CA GLN A 213 7.71 16.56 -6.13
C GLN A 213 8.11 18.03 -6.33
N LYS A 214 9.42 18.28 -6.41
CA LYS A 214 9.94 19.60 -6.84
C LYS A 214 9.39 19.97 -8.22
N PRO A 215 9.14 21.27 -8.52
CA PRO A 215 8.51 21.68 -9.78
C PRO A 215 9.22 21.19 -11.05
N SER A 216 10.55 21.14 -11.05
CA SER A 216 11.35 20.60 -12.17
C SER A 216 11.13 19.11 -12.39
N THR A 217 11.10 18.33 -11.30
CA THR A 217 10.83 16.89 -11.31
C THR A 217 9.40 16.58 -11.72
N LEU A 218 8.42 17.39 -11.28
CA LEU A 218 7.02 17.24 -11.68
C LEU A 218 6.84 17.41 -13.19
N LYS A 219 7.46 18.45 -13.78
CA LYS A 219 7.43 18.69 -15.23
C LYS A 219 7.99 17.49 -16.00
N GLU A 220 9.12 16.96 -15.55
CA GLU A 220 9.73 15.76 -16.15
C GLU A 220 8.85 14.51 -16.00
N THR A 221 8.26 14.30 -14.82
CA THR A 221 7.34 13.17 -14.56
C THR A 221 6.11 13.25 -15.47
N LYS A 222 5.48 14.43 -15.60
CA LYS A 222 4.35 14.65 -16.52
C LYS A 222 4.70 14.34 -17.98
N LEU A 223 5.88 14.78 -18.43
CA LEU A 223 6.37 14.49 -19.78
C LEU A 223 6.58 12.99 -20.01
N CYS A 224 7.18 12.30 -19.04
CA CYS A 224 7.38 10.84 -19.10
C CYS A 224 6.03 10.11 -19.12
N HIS A 225 5.07 10.53 -18.30
CA HIS A 225 3.74 9.92 -18.26
C HIS A 225 3.00 10.13 -19.59
N GLY A 226 3.01 11.33 -20.16
CA GLY A 226 2.40 11.58 -21.48
C GLY A 226 3.01 10.71 -22.59
N THR A 227 4.34 10.52 -22.58
CA THR A 227 5.02 9.61 -23.52
C THR A 227 4.55 8.16 -23.34
N LEU A 228 4.44 7.69 -22.10
CA LEU A 228 3.97 6.34 -21.79
C LEU A 228 2.49 6.16 -22.16
N SER A 229 1.62 7.15 -21.89
CA SER A 229 0.21 7.14 -22.30
C SER A 229 0.08 7.01 -23.80
N THR A 230 0.86 7.78 -24.57
CA THR A 230 0.82 7.73 -26.04
C THR A 230 1.20 6.34 -26.57
N HIS A 231 2.21 5.69 -25.97
CA HIS A 231 2.69 4.39 -26.43
C HIS A 231 1.90 3.18 -25.89
N LEU A 232 1.16 3.34 -24.79
CA LEU A 232 0.24 2.35 -24.24
C LEU A 232 -1.17 2.49 -24.82
N GLY A 233 -1.56 3.71 -25.22
CA GLY A 233 -2.86 4.01 -25.81
C GLY A 233 -4.02 3.56 -24.93
N ASP A 234 -5.00 2.94 -25.57
CA ASP A 234 -6.22 2.44 -24.94
C ASP A 234 -6.07 1.07 -24.27
N LEU A 235 -4.82 0.58 -24.08
CA LEU A 235 -4.58 -0.70 -23.42
C LEU A 235 -5.15 -0.68 -21.99
N ASP A 236 -6.09 -1.58 -21.73
CA ASP A 236 -6.62 -1.79 -20.38
C ASP A 236 -5.59 -2.49 -19.50
N LEU A 237 -5.00 -1.73 -18.58
CA LEU A 237 -3.95 -2.22 -17.70
C LEU A 237 -4.47 -3.20 -16.63
N ARG A 238 -5.78 -3.41 -16.48
CA ARG A 238 -6.27 -4.50 -15.62
C ARG A 238 -6.03 -5.88 -16.22
N ASN A 239 -5.91 -5.95 -17.55
CA ASN A 239 -5.77 -7.19 -18.31
C ASN A 239 -4.46 -7.26 -19.10
N HIS A 240 -3.50 -6.36 -18.82
CA HIS A 240 -2.23 -6.35 -19.52
C HIS A 240 -1.40 -7.61 -19.24
N SER A 241 -0.68 -8.06 -20.26
CA SER A 241 0.25 -9.19 -20.19
C SER A 241 1.71 -8.70 -20.15
N ARG A 242 2.62 -9.64 -19.89
CA ARG A 242 4.06 -9.39 -20.05
C ARG A 242 4.42 -9.04 -21.50
N ALA A 243 3.75 -9.64 -22.48
CA ALA A 243 4.01 -9.40 -23.89
C ALA A 243 3.71 -7.95 -24.28
N ASP A 244 2.64 -7.37 -23.73
CA ASP A 244 2.26 -5.98 -23.98
C ASP A 244 3.33 -5.00 -23.48
N LEU A 245 3.90 -5.27 -22.31
CA LEU A 245 4.96 -4.45 -21.72
C LEU A 245 6.30 -4.61 -22.45
N VAL A 246 6.60 -5.81 -22.96
CA VAL A 246 7.76 -6.05 -23.81
C VAL A 246 7.61 -5.30 -25.14
N ALA A 247 6.43 -5.40 -25.77
CA ALA A 247 6.12 -4.66 -26.99
C ALA A 247 6.18 -3.14 -26.77
N LEU A 248 5.71 -2.64 -25.62
CA LEU A 248 5.90 -1.24 -25.21
C LEU A 248 7.38 -0.86 -25.16
N ARG A 249 8.21 -1.64 -24.46
CA ARG A 249 9.66 -1.39 -24.38
C ARG A 249 10.30 -1.36 -25.77
N ASP A 250 9.90 -2.27 -26.64
CA ASP A 250 10.46 -2.36 -28.00
C ASP A 250 10.04 -1.14 -28.83
N ARG A 251 8.78 -0.69 -28.74
CA ARG A 251 8.31 0.58 -29.33
C ARG A 251 9.05 1.80 -28.77
N LEU A 252 9.31 1.83 -27.46
CA LEU A 252 10.06 2.91 -26.82
C LEU A 252 11.53 2.95 -27.27
N SER A 253 12.12 1.78 -27.55
CA SER A 253 13.51 1.63 -28.02
C SER A 253 13.73 2.16 -29.44
N VAL A 254 12.67 2.33 -30.23
CA VAL A 254 12.76 2.96 -31.55
C VAL A 254 13.10 4.44 -31.38
N GLY A 255 14.30 4.83 -31.81
CA GLY A 255 14.75 6.23 -31.83
C GLY A 255 15.09 6.83 -30.46
N ARG A 256 15.19 6.03 -29.39
CA ARG A 256 15.57 6.52 -28.06
C ARG A 256 16.76 5.78 -27.48
N MET A 257 17.60 6.50 -26.73
CA MET A 257 18.72 5.91 -26.01
C MET A 257 18.23 4.94 -24.92
N PRO A 258 18.93 3.82 -24.66
CA PRO A 258 18.54 2.85 -23.62
C PRO A 258 18.37 3.46 -22.23
N SER A 259 19.15 4.48 -21.88
CA SER A 259 19.03 5.22 -20.63
C SER A 259 17.69 5.98 -20.51
N THR A 260 17.21 6.57 -21.61
CA THR A 260 15.90 7.24 -21.69
C THR A 260 14.76 6.24 -21.59
N VAL A 261 14.86 5.09 -22.28
CA VAL A 261 13.87 4.00 -22.18
C VAL A 261 13.79 3.48 -20.76
N ASN A 262 14.94 3.25 -20.10
CA ASN A 262 14.99 2.82 -18.71
C ASN A 262 14.37 3.85 -17.76
N LYS A 263 14.56 5.15 -18.00
CA LYS A 263 13.90 6.21 -17.22
C LYS A 263 12.37 6.12 -17.31
N LEU A 264 11.84 5.90 -18.52
CA LEU A 264 10.41 5.73 -18.75
C LEU A 264 9.88 4.47 -18.05
N ILE A 265 10.60 3.35 -18.15
CA ILE A 265 10.24 2.09 -17.46
C ILE A 265 10.23 2.28 -15.95
N VAL A 266 11.18 3.03 -15.38
CA VAL A 266 11.17 3.34 -13.93
C VAL A 266 9.93 4.12 -13.53
N LYS A 267 9.51 5.11 -14.33
CA LYS A 267 8.30 5.90 -14.07
C LYS A 267 7.04 5.05 -14.20
N LEU A 268 6.98 4.19 -15.23
CA LEU A 268 5.92 3.18 -15.39
C LEU A 268 5.82 2.27 -14.16
N SER A 269 6.94 1.68 -13.72
CA SER A 269 7.02 0.84 -12.53
C SER A 269 6.55 1.55 -11.25
N ALA A 270 6.84 2.85 -11.11
CA ALA A 270 6.40 3.64 -9.96
C ALA A 270 4.87 3.81 -9.93
N VAL A 271 4.25 4.11 -11.09
CA VAL A 271 2.79 4.18 -11.21
C VAL A 271 2.16 2.81 -10.98
N PHE A 272 2.78 1.73 -11.46
CA PHE A 272 2.30 0.36 -11.30
C PHE A 272 2.36 -0.11 -9.84
N ALA A 273 3.48 0.15 -9.15
CA ALA A 273 3.59 -0.16 -7.72
C ALA A 273 2.53 0.58 -6.91
N TRP A 274 2.38 1.88 -7.14
CA TRP A 274 1.32 2.69 -6.52
C TRP A 274 -0.08 2.17 -6.86
N ALA A 275 -0.34 1.80 -8.12
CA ALA A 275 -1.64 1.31 -8.54
C ALA A 275 -2.00 -0.05 -7.91
N VAL A 276 -1.01 -0.91 -7.64
CA VAL A 276 -1.21 -2.16 -6.88
C VAL A 276 -1.46 -1.85 -5.40
N GLU A 277 -0.67 -0.96 -4.80
CA GLU A 277 -0.84 -0.54 -3.40
C GLU A 277 -2.23 0.09 -3.15
N ASN A 278 -2.83 0.72 -4.17
CA ASN A 278 -4.15 1.37 -4.08
C ASN A 278 -5.29 0.51 -4.69
N GLY A 279 -5.04 -0.76 -5.01
CA GLY A 279 -6.07 -1.68 -5.52
C GLY A 279 -6.61 -1.37 -6.92
N HIS A 280 -5.96 -0.47 -7.67
CA HIS A 280 -6.32 -0.17 -9.06
C HIS A 280 -5.91 -1.28 -10.02
N LEU A 281 -4.81 -1.97 -9.72
CA LEU A 281 -4.27 -3.12 -10.43
C LEU A 281 -4.07 -4.29 -9.47
N THR A 282 -4.36 -5.52 -9.90
CA THR A 282 -4.15 -6.73 -9.09
C THR A 282 -2.73 -7.27 -9.22
N LYS A 283 -2.16 -7.21 -10.43
CA LYS A 283 -0.82 -7.71 -10.75
C LYS A 283 -0.13 -6.78 -11.74
N THR A 284 1.19 -6.74 -11.67
CA THR A 284 2.03 -5.95 -12.58
C THR A 284 3.16 -6.82 -13.12
N TYR A 285 3.41 -6.73 -14.43
CA TYR A 285 4.39 -7.57 -15.11
C TYR A 285 5.64 -6.78 -15.54
N ASP A 286 5.96 -5.68 -14.85
CA ASP A 286 7.01 -4.70 -15.20
C ASP A 286 8.42 -5.08 -14.70
N LYS A 287 8.56 -6.10 -13.85
CA LYS A 287 9.85 -6.49 -13.27
C LYS A 287 10.83 -6.97 -14.35
N ARG A 288 12.11 -6.58 -14.26
CA ARG A 288 13.16 -6.95 -15.25
C ARG A 288 12.86 -6.50 -16.69
N LEU A 289 12.14 -5.38 -16.88
CA LEU A 289 11.85 -4.82 -18.20
C LEU A 289 12.96 -3.87 -18.71
N LYS A 290 13.82 -3.38 -17.82
CA LYS A 290 14.93 -2.46 -18.14
C LYS A 290 15.93 -3.10 -19.09
N LEU A 291 16.45 -2.29 -20.02
CA LEU A 291 17.56 -2.64 -20.90
C LEU A 291 18.88 -2.66 -20.12
N THR A 292 19.68 -3.70 -20.32
CA THR A 292 21.00 -3.87 -19.67
C THR A 292 22.17 -3.57 -20.60
N LYS A 293 21.92 -3.43 -21.91
CA LYS A 293 22.92 -3.13 -22.94
C LYS A 293 22.80 -1.69 -23.41
N GLY A 294 23.92 -1.07 -23.79
CA GLY A 294 23.95 0.29 -24.35
C GLY A 294 23.70 1.40 -23.33
N LEU A 295 24.05 1.16 -22.06
CA LEU A 295 23.96 2.16 -20.98
C LEU A 295 25.21 3.05 -20.88
N GLU A 296 26.23 2.77 -21.69
CA GLU A 296 27.46 3.54 -21.71
C GLU A 296 27.18 5.00 -22.12
N SER A 297 27.73 5.91 -21.32
CA SER A 297 27.62 7.35 -21.60
C SER A 297 28.42 7.68 -22.86
N THR A 298 27.76 8.31 -23.84
CA THR A 298 28.43 8.88 -25.02
C THR A 298 29.13 10.20 -24.73
N ARG A 299 28.92 10.78 -23.53
CA ARG A 299 29.58 12.03 -23.12
C ARG A 299 31.07 11.79 -22.94
N LYS A 300 31.87 12.58 -23.63
CA LYS A 300 33.33 12.63 -23.46
C LYS A 300 33.66 13.71 -22.44
N ALA A 301 34.57 13.42 -21.53
CA ALA A 301 35.15 14.43 -20.65
C ALA A 301 35.90 15.47 -21.51
N PHE A 302 35.86 16.73 -21.08
CA PHE A 302 36.69 17.75 -21.69
C PHE A 302 38.17 17.43 -21.45
N SER A 303 39.00 17.59 -22.47
CA SER A 303 40.45 17.53 -22.29
C SER A 303 40.96 18.80 -21.62
N GLN A 304 42.10 18.72 -20.94
CA GLN A 304 42.69 19.89 -20.28
C GLN A 304 42.92 21.06 -21.26
N ALA A 305 43.34 20.77 -22.49
CA ALA A 305 43.50 21.76 -23.55
C ALA A 305 42.17 22.42 -23.97
N GLN A 306 41.06 21.67 -23.98
CA GLN A 306 39.73 22.21 -24.24
C GLN A 306 39.26 23.12 -23.11
N VAL A 307 39.56 22.75 -21.86
CA VAL A 307 39.25 23.58 -20.68
C VAL A 307 40.05 24.88 -20.71
N THR A 308 41.35 24.83 -20.97
CA THR A 308 42.21 26.02 -21.08
C THR A 308 41.70 26.97 -22.17
N LYS A 309 41.39 26.45 -23.36
CA LYS A 309 40.84 27.25 -24.46
C LYS A 309 39.49 27.91 -24.13
N LEU A 310 38.65 27.23 -23.34
CA LEU A 310 37.38 27.78 -22.86
C LEU A 310 37.61 28.93 -21.88
N MET A 311 38.57 28.77 -20.96
CA MET A 311 38.93 29.80 -19.97
C MET A 311 39.57 31.02 -20.62
N ASP A 312 40.43 30.82 -21.62
CA ASP A 312 41.05 31.91 -22.38
C ASP A 312 40.01 32.73 -23.17
N GLY A 313 38.98 32.06 -23.69
CA GLY A 313 37.85 32.70 -24.38
C GLY A 313 36.87 33.44 -23.47
N LEU A 314 36.96 33.25 -22.14
CA LEU A 314 36.13 33.90 -21.12
C LEU A 314 36.83 35.11 -20.47
N ALA A 315 37.88 35.63 -21.09
CA ALA A 315 38.57 36.83 -20.61
C ALA A 315 37.55 37.93 -20.24
N PRO A 316 37.69 38.55 -19.05
CA PRO A 316 36.66 39.42 -18.49
C PRO A 316 36.38 40.58 -19.45
N ILE A 317 35.10 40.80 -19.75
CA ILE A 317 34.62 42.05 -20.34
C ILE A 317 35.16 43.17 -19.44
N LYS A 318 36.08 43.99 -19.97
CA LYS A 318 36.63 45.14 -19.25
C LYS A 318 35.45 45.97 -18.72
N PRO A 319 35.43 46.35 -17.43
CA PRO A 319 34.44 47.29 -16.96
C PRO A 319 34.60 48.59 -17.76
N ASP A 320 33.51 49.06 -18.36
CA ASP A 320 33.45 50.32 -19.07
C ASP A 320 34.08 51.41 -18.19
N THR A 321 35.13 52.04 -18.72
CA THR A 321 35.78 53.18 -18.09
C THR A 321 34.78 54.31 -18.00
N CYS A 322 34.17 54.48 -16.82
CA CYS A 322 33.39 55.67 -16.48
C CYS A 322 34.35 56.86 -16.50
N THR A 323 34.33 57.60 -17.61
CA THR A 323 35.06 58.86 -17.78
C THR A 323 34.25 59.93 -17.06
N PRO A 324 34.80 60.63 -16.05
CA PRO A 324 34.08 61.75 -15.47
C PRO A 324 34.06 62.90 -16.48
N LEU A 325 32.85 63.34 -16.84
CA LEU A 325 32.62 64.59 -17.56
C LEU A 325 33.00 65.75 -16.64
N ASN A 326 33.98 66.55 -17.07
CA ASN A 326 34.16 67.93 -16.62
C ASN A 326 33.09 68.81 -17.30
#